data_AF-E6LFV5-F1
#
_entry.id   AF-E6LFV5-F1
#
_cell.length_a   1.000
_cell.length_b   1.000
_cell.length_c   1.000
_cell.angle_alpha   90.00
_cell.angle_beta   90.00
_cell.angle_gamma   90.00
#
_symmetry.space_group_name_H-M   'P 1'
#
loop_
_entity.id
_entity.type
_entity.pdbx_description
1 polymer ?
#
loop_
_entity_poly.entity_id
_entity_poly.type
_entity_poly.pdbx_seq_one_letter_code
_entity_poly.pdbx_strand_id
1 'polypeptide(L)'
;MSEKDTDVTVEVVKKQILTVDEQSSDETTYEATQQPAVDDTADSYYLFKEQEHEEILQYIQSAEEELADLKLRKLLIEADFDSLLDGYNQFFVHDTAISAIARANLLDYFTYELLKPLRTIELAKADAFNTWQTKHFLTNYRVNDAHQLVLNFKMNVVDNRFETTYLPLIVIDTQAMKVTVSEKDVLELIRLWHVEKVFSRNQLSLINYDLNSLLTHFKSLGFEVLPNFLDNSNSLLVHLTTQVTISTYILDEIFITTMEDADYEFEKDEDQKYTILLNQNQSVSFDLNQTPVMLTIDSNTRKRSILDFFTHYPFLVPLIVKAS
;
A
#
# COMPACT_ATOMS: atom_id res chain seq x y z
N MET A 1 -81.86 -13.49 -2.91
CA MET A 1 -80.77 -12.50 -2.90
C MET A 1 -80.58 -12.06 -1.47
N SER A 2 -79.42 -12.40 -0.89
CA SER A 2 -78.91 -11.75 0.33
C SER A 2 -77.40 -11.93 0.26
N GLU A 3 -76.70 -10.83 -0.01
CA GLU A 3 -75.24 -10.76 -0.10
C GLU A 3 -74.62 -10.99 1.29
N LYS A 4 -73.53 -11.75 1.31
CA LYS A 4 -72.67 -11.98 2.47
C LYS A 4 -71.71 -10.79 2.58
N ASP A 5 -71.88 -9.97 3.61
CA ASP A 5 -70.82 -9.10 4.10
C ASP A 5 -69.73 -9.97 4.73
N THR A 6 -68.50 -9.81 4.24
CA THR A 6 -67.31 -10.46 4.79
C THR A 6 -66.51 -9.37 5.50
N ASP A 7 -66.68 -9.29 6.82
CA ASP A 7 -65.94 -8.39 7.69
C ASP A 7 -64.52 -8.95 7.87
N VAL A 8 -63.52 -8.28 7.29
CA VAL A 8 -62.10 -8.64 7.43
C VAL A 8 -61.50 -7.76 8.51
N THR A 9 -61.37 -8.32 9.71
CA THR A 9 -60.70 -7.68 10.85
C THR A 9 -59.18 -7.82 10.68
N VAL A 10 -58.48 -6.71 10.53
CA VAL A 10 -57.00 -6.68 10.51
C VAL A 10 -56.49 -6.58 11.94
N GLU A 11 -55.91 -7.66 12.47
CA GLU A 11 -55.21 -7.65 13.75
C GLU A 11 -53.87 -6.90 13.64
N VAL A 12 -53.79 -5.74 14.28
CA VAL A 12 -52.53 -5.00 14.45
C VAL A 12 -51.76 -5.61 15.61
N VAL A 13 -50.73 -6.40 15.31
CA VAL A 13 -49.79 -6.92 16.32
C VAL A 13 -48.95 -5.77 16.84
N LYS A 14 -49.17 -5.35 18.10
CA LYS A 14 -48.32 -4.36 18.78
C LYS A 14 -46.91 -4.93 18.97
N LYS A 15 -45.92 -4.28 18.35
CA LYS A 15 -44.50 -4.59 18.52
C LYS A 15 -44.05 -4.21 19.94
N GLN A 16 -43.41 -5.14 20.63
CA GLN A 16 -42.83 -4.96 21.97
C GLN A 16 -41.60 -4.04 21.84
N ILE A 17 -41.61 -2.91 22.55
CA ILE A 17 -40.46 -1.99 22.59
C ILE A 17 -39.51 -2.51 23.69
N LEU A 18 -38.32 -2.94 23.28
CA LEU A 18 -37.19 -3.19 24.18
C LEU A 18 -36.48 -1.86 24.40
N THR A 19 -36.56 -1.33 25.62
CA THR A 19 -35.76 -0.19 26.07
C THR A 19 -34.31 -0.66 26.23
N VAL A 20 -33.40 -0.07 25.46
CA VAL A 20 -31.95 -0.17 25.67
C VAL A 20 -31.48 1.24 26.05
N ASP A 21 -30.79 1.34 27.18
CA ASP A 21 -30.30 2.58 27.78
C ASP A 21 -29.49 3.42 26.77
N GLU A 22 -29.82 4.71 26.76
CA GLU A 22 -29.18 5.77 25.99
C GLU A 22 -27.73 5.96 26.41
N GLN A 23 -26.77 5.70 25.51
CA GLN A 23 -25.55 6.51 25.43
C GLN A 23 -25.12 6.73 23.98
N SER A 24 -25.45 7.94 23.52
CA SER A 24 -24.81 8.75 22.48
C SER A 24 -24.50 8.10 21.13
N SER A 25 -25.41 8.31 20.19
CA SER A 25 -25.12 8.38 18.75
C SER A 25 -25.79 9.65 18.22
N ASP A 26 -25.03 10.48 17.51
CA ASP A 26 -25.49 11.75 16.92
C ASP A 26 -26.86 11.59 16.25
N GLU A 27 -27.90 12.16 16.89
CA GLU A 27 -29.24 12.20 16.32
C GLU A 27 -29.20 13.09 15.09
N THR A 28 -29.47 12.49 13.93
CA THR A 28 -29.94 13.28 12.80
C THR A 28 -31.35 13.75 13.17
N THR A 29 -31.44 14.98 13.68
CA THR A 29 -32.72 15.59 14.03
C THR A 29 -33.51 15.85 12.76
N TYR A 30 -34.53 15.03 12.50
CA TYR A 30 -35.52 15.29 11.46
C TYR A 30 -36.41 16.43 11.97
N GLU A 31 -36.20 17.63 11.45
CA GLU A 31 -37.10 18.76 11.71
C GLU A 31 -38.44 18.45 11.05
N ALA A 32 -39.48 18.22 11.87
CA ALA A 32 -40.84 18.07 11.38
C ALA A 32 -41.25 19.37 10.67
N THR A 33 -41.54 19.28 9.37
CA THR A 33 -42.05 20.37 8.55
C THR A 33 -43.31 20.93 9.20
N GLN A 34 -43.23 22.13 9.77
CA GLN A 34 -44.37 22.72 10.48
C GLN A 34 -45.54 22.91 9.51
N GLN A 35 -46.67 22.29 9.85
CA GLN A 35 -47.90 22.37 9.09
C GLN A 35 -48.27 23.85 8.86
N PRO A 36 -48.35 24.33 7.60
CA PRO A 36 -48.76 25.70 7.35
C PRO A 36 -50.18 25.90 7.90
N ALA A 37 -50.42 27.06 8.53
CA ALA A 37 -51.76 27.42 9.00
C ALA A 37 -52.76 27.29 7.84
N VAL A 38 -53.84 26.54 8.08
CA VAL A 38 -54.86 26.20 7.08
C VAL A 38 -55.46 27.48 6.52
N ASP A 39 -55.01 27.91 5.34
CA ASP A 39 -55.70 28.88 4.51
C ASP A 39 -56.69 28.11 3.63
N ASP A 40 -57.94 28.58 3.61
CA ASP A 40 -59.19 27.83 3.32
C ASP A 40 -59.39 27.52 1.82
N THR A 41 -58.33 27.06 1.15
CA THR A 41 -58.36 26.58 -0.23
C THR A 41 -57.94 25.11 -0.25
N ALA A 42 -58.79 24.25 -0.81
CA ALA A 42 -58.54 22.80 -0.89
C ALA A 42 -57.18 22.46 -1.52
N ASP A 43 -56.59 23.37 -2.31
CA ASP A 43 -55.30 23.21 -2.99
C ASP A 43 -54.09 23.22 -2.04
N SER A 44 -54.13 23.92 -0.90
CA SER A 44 -52.97 24.02 0.01
C SER A 44 -52.68 22.71 0.75
N TYR A 45 -53.74 21.98 1.15
CA TYR A 45 -53.64 20.68 1.81
C TYR A 45 -53.09 19.59 0.88
N TYR A 46 -53.55 19.54 -0.38
CA TYR A 46 -53.03 18.57 -1.35
C TYR A 46 -51.58 18.85 -1.74
N LEU A 47 -51.20 20.13 -1.85
CA LEU A 47 -49.81 20.52 -2.12
C LEU A 47 -48.88 20.15 -0.96
N PHE A 48 -49.31 20.38 0.29
CA PHE A 48 -48.57 19.97 1.49
C PHE A 48 -48.43 18.44 1.56
N LYS A 49 -49.50 17.68 1.29
CA LYS A 49 -49.47 16.22 1.30
C LYS A 49 -48.56 15.65 0.20
N GLU A 50 -48.53 16.27 -0.98
CA GLU A 50 -47.63 15.89 -2.07
C GLU A 50 -46.16 16.17 -1.69
N GLN A 51 -45.88 17.30 -1.04
CA GLN A 51 -44.56 17.61 -0.50
C GLN A 51 -44.13 16.60 0.58
N GLU A 52 -44.99 16.28 1.55
CA GLU A 52 -44.69 15.26 2.57
C GLU A 52 -44.47 13.88 1.95
N HIS A 53 -45.23 13.51 0.92
CA HIS A 53 -45.05 12.24 0.23
C HIS A 53 -43.69 12.15 -0.45
N GLU A 54 -43.28 13.18 -1.18
CA GLU A 54 -41.95 13.25 -1.80
C GLU A 54 -40.83 13.26 -0.76
N GLU A 55 -41.02 13.96 0.35
CA GLU A 55 -40.06 14.00 1.46
C GLU A 55 -39.90 12.61 2.11
N ILE A 56 -41.00 11.90 2.37
CA ILE A 56 -40.97 10.53 2.89
C ILE A 56 -40.30 9.58 1.90
N LEU A 57 -40.56 9.71 0.59
CA LEU A 57 -39.89 8.90 -0.43
C LEU A 57 -38.37 9.13 -0.43
N GLN A 58 -37.93 10.38 -0.27
CA GLN A 58 -36.50 10.71 -0.14
C GLN A 58 -35.89 10.09 1.12
N TYR A 59 -36.58 10.13 2.26
CA TYR A 59 -36.12 9.48 3.49
C TYR A 59 -36.02 7.96 3.35
N ILE A 60 -36.99 7.33 2.69
CA ILE A 60 -36.94 5.88 2.41
C ILE A 60 -35.73 5.56 1.54
N GLN A 61 -35.54 6.30 0.44
CA GLN A 61 -34.40 6.10 -0.45
C GLN A 61 -33.07 6.24 0.30
N SER A 62 -32.91 7.28 1.12
CA SER A 62 -31.70 7.49 1.91
C SER A 62 -31.45 6.35 2.90
N ALA A 63 -32.49 5.86 3.59
CA ALA A 63 -32.38 4.74 4.52
C ALA A 63 -32.05 3.42 3.80
N GLU A 64 -32.57 3.20 2.59
CA GLU A 64 -32.24 2.03 1.77
C GLU A 64 -30.78 2.05 1.30
N GLU A 65 -30.27 3.21 0.90
CA GLU A 65 -28.86 3.40 0.54
C GLU A 65 -27.93 3.14 1.75
N GLU A 66 -28.28 3.66 2.92
CA GLU A 66 -27.52 3.42 4.16
C GLU A 66 -27.55 1.93 4.57
N LEU A 67 -28.72 1.27 4.49
CA LEU A 67 -28.83 -0.15 4.79
C LEU A 67 -28.02 -1.01 3.82
N ALA A 68 -28.02 -0.67 2.53
CA ALA A 68 -27.20 -1.34 1.52
C ALA A 68 -25.70 -1.17 1.84
N ASP A 69 -25.29 0.02 2.27
CA ASP A 69 -23.92 0.30 2.69
C ASP A 69 -23.50 -0.52 3.92
N LEU A 70 -24.34 -0.59 4.95
CA LEU A 70 -24.09 -1.39 6.14
C LEU A 70 -23.97 -2.89 5.82
N LYS A 71 -24.84 -3.39 4.92
CA LYS A 71 -24.75 -4.78 4.44
C LYS A 71 -23.43 -5.03 3.70
N LEU A 72 -23.01 -4.09 2.86
CA LEU A 72 -21.74 -4.19 2.13
C LEU A 72 -20.56 -4.19 3.09
N ARG A 73 -20.51 -3.27 4.05
CA ARG A 73 -19.45 -3.24 5.07
C ARG A 73 -19.38 -4.53 5.87
N LYS A 74 -20.52 -5.10 6.25
CA LYS A 74 -20.56 -6.41 6.93
C LYS A 74 -19.92 -7.49 6.06
N LEU A 75 -20.29 -7.56 4.79
CA LEU A 75 -19.72 -8.53 3.85
C LEU A 75 -18.20 -8.36 3.72
N LEU A 76 -17.72 -7.10 3.66
CA LEU A 76 -16.29 -6.81 3.56
C LEU A 76 -15.49 -7.25 4.81
N ILE A 77 -16.10 -7.19 6.00
CA ILE A 77 -15.44 -7.66 7.25
C ILE A 77 -15.28 -9.19 7.25
N GLU A 78 -16.24 -9.90 6.68
CA GLU A 78 -16.29 -11.37 6.65
C GLU A 78 -15.60 -11.94 5.39
N ALA A 79 -15.20 -11.08 4.45
CA ALA A 79 -14.64 -11.44 3.16
C ALA A 79 -13.23 -12.06 3.29
N ASP A 80 -12.96 -13.05 2.44
CA ASP A 80 -11.61 -13.53 2.19
C ASP A 80 -10.87 -12.64 1.19
N PHE A 81 -9.60 -12.96 0.94
CA PHE A 81 -8.76 -12.19 0.01
C PHE A 81 -9.36 -12.11 -1.40
N ASP A 82 -9.87 -13.23 -1.93
CA ASP A 82 -10.43 -13.28 -3.29
C ASP A 82 -11.68 -12.39 -3.40
N SER A 83 -12.56 -12.42 -2.40
CA SER A 83 -13.74 -11.54 -2.33
C SER A 83 -13.36 -10.07 -2.23
N LEU A 84 -12.31 -9.73 -1.48
CA LEU A 84 -11.79 -8.37 -1.39
C LEU A 84 -11.11 -7.91 -2.69
N LEU A 85 -10.42 -8.81 -3.38
CA LEU A 85 -9.80 -8.56 -4.69
C LEU A 85 -10.86 -8.29 -5.76
N ASP A 86 -11.91 -9.10 -5.80
CA ASP A 86 -13.06 -8.91 -6.69
C ASP A 86 -13.75 -7.57 -6.41
N GLY A 87 -13.98 -7.27 -5.13
CA GLY A 87 -14.50 -5.97 -4.69
C GLY A 87 -13.59 -4.82 -5.15
N TYR A 88 -12.27 -4.95 -4.98
CA TYR A 88 -11.32 -3.93 -5.42
C TYR A 88 -11.45 -3.67 -6.93
N ASN A 89 -11.45 -4.73 -7.74
CA ASN A 89 -11.58 -4.63 -9.19
C ASN A 89 -12.93 -4.00 -9.61
N GLN A 90 -14.02 -4.38 -8.96
CA GLN A 90 -15.35 -3.84 -9.24
C GLN A 90 -15.46 -2.33 -8.94
N PHE A 91 -14.99 -1.89 -7.76
CA PHE A 91 -15.25 -0.54 -7.27
C PHE A 91 -14.14 0.46 -7.58
N PHE A 92 -12.88 0.03 -7.67
CA PHE A 92 -11.77 0.92 -8.00
C PHE A 92 -11.44 0.93 -9.49
N VAL A 93 -11.54 -0.20 -10.18
CA VAL A 93 -11.09 -0.29 -11.58
C VAL A 93 -12.23 -0.16 -12.58
N HIS A 94 -13.39 -0.76 -12.31
CA HIS A 94 -14.59 -0.57 -13.12
C HIS A 94 -15.43 0.65 -12.72
N ASP A 95 -14.95 1.42 -11.72
CA ASP A 95 -15.56 2.65 -11.20
C ASP A 95 -17.06 2.51 -10.87
N THR A 96 -17.44 1.37 -10.30
CA THR A 96 -18.80 1.15 -9.83
C THR A 96 -19.10 2.09 -8.65
N ALA A 97 -20.29 2.70 -8.66
CA ALA A 97 -20.73 3.55 -7.56
C ALA A 97 -20.81 2.77 -6.23
N ILE A 98 -20.21 3.35 -5.20
CA ILE A 98 -20.17 2.82 -3.82
C ILE A 98 -20.02 4.03 -2.89
N SER A 99 -20.53 3.94 -1.66
CA SER A 99 -20.34 5.00 -0.68
C SER A 99 -18.84 5.25 -0.41
N ALA A 100 -18.50 6.48 -0.04
CA ALA A 100 -17.13 6.83 0.32
C ALA A 100 -16.60 5.98 1.48
N ILE A 101 -17.47 5.61 2.43
CA ILE A 101 -17.06 4.87 3.63
C ILE A 101 -16.85 3.38 3.30
N ALA A 102 -17.74 2.76 2.53
CA ALA A 102 -17.51 1.37 2.10
C ALA A 102 -16.30 1.25 1.17
N ARG A 103 -16.07 2.25 0.31
CA ARG A 103 -14.83 2.33 -0.49
C ARG A 103 -13.58 2.39 0.39
N ALA A 104 -13.61 3.23 1.43
CA ALA A 104 -12.51 3.37 2.38
C ALA A 104 -12.25 2.08 3.17
N ASN A 105 -13.30 1.41 3.64
CA ASN A 105 -13.22 0.15 4.38
C ASN A 105 -12.71 -0.99 3.50
N LEU A 106 -13.21 -1.12 2.27
CA LEU A 106 -12.72 -2.11 1.30
C LEU A 106 -11.21 -1.96 1.10
N LEU A 107 -10.74 -0.73 0.88
CA LEU A 107 -9.32 -0.47 0.71
C LEU A 107 -8.50 -0.81 1.95
N ASP A 108 -9.03 -0.52 3.14
CA ASP A 108 -8.38 -0.83 4.40
C ASP A 108 -8.25 -2.34 4.63
N TYR A 109 -9.34 -3.09 4.50
CA TYR A 109 -9.34 -4.55 4.66
C TYR A 109 -8.48 -5.25 3.61
N PHE A 110 -8.57 -4.81 2.35
CA PHE A 110 -7.71 -5.32 1.28
C PHE A 110 -6.22 -5.06 1.57
N THR A 111 -5.88 -3.85 2.01
CA THR A 111 -4.50 -3.52 2.38
C THR A 111 -4.04 -4.30 3.60
N TYR A 112 -4.91 -4.53 4.59
CA TYR A 112 -4.58 -5.36 5.75
C TYR A 112 -4.23 -6.80 5.36
N GLU A 113 -5.00 -7.43 4.47
CA GLU A 113 -4.71 -8.79 4.00
C GLU A 113 -3.39 -8.87 3.23
N LEU A 114 -3.02 -7.82 2.51
CA LEU A 114 -1.70 -7.68 1.88
C LEU A 114 -0.57 -7.51 2.90
N LEU A 115 -0.80 -6.78 3.99
CA LEU A 115 0.21 -6.49 5.03
C LEU A 115 0.26 -7.54 6.14
N LYS A 116 -0.59 -8.56 6.10
CA LYS A 116 -0.76 -9.60 7.12
C LYS A 116 0.53 -10.24 7.67
N PRO A 117 1.60 -10.48 6.87
CA PRO A 117 2.86 -11.00 7.40
C PRO A 117 3.50 -10.11 8.48
N LEU A 118 3.26 -8.80 8.42
CA LEU A 118 3.82 -7.82 9.36
C LEU A 118 3.18 -7.89 10.76
N ARG A 119 2.15 -8.71 10.96
CA ARG A 119 1.58 -8.96 12.30
C ARG A 119 2.63 -9.45 13.30
N THR A 120 3.67 -10.13 12.83
CA THR A 120 4.79 -10.58 13.66
C THR A 120 5.63 -9.44 14.22
N ILE A 121 5.53 -8.23 13.65
CA ILE A 121 6.26 -7.02 14.05
C ILE A 121 5.32 -5.90 14.50
N GLU A 122 4.22 -6.28 15.14
CA GLU A 122 3.25 -5.37 15.77
C GLU A 122 2.52 -4.46 14.76
N LEU A 123 2.07 -5.02 13.62
CA LEU A 123 1.21 -4.31 12.68
C LEU A 123 -0.06 -3.79 13.38
N ALA A 124 -0.20 -2.47 13.43
CA ALA A 124 -1.32 -1.77 14.05
C ALA A 124 -1.77 -0.59 13.18
N LYS A 125 -3.01 -0.14 13.37
CA LYS A 125 -3.49 1.07 12.72
C LYS A 125 -2.81 2.30 13.35
N ALA A 126 -2.38 3.25 12.52
CA ALA A 126 -1.87 4.54 12.99
C ALA A 126 -3.02 5.57 13.09
N ASP A 127 -2.73 6.76 13.61
CA ASP A 127 -3.72 7.83 13.74
C ASP A 127 -4.31 8.27 12.39
N ALA A 128 -3.49 8.22 11.33
CA ALA A 128 -3.94 8.50 9.99
C ALA A 128 -4.72 7.32 9.40
N PHE A 129 -5.93 7.58 8.91
CA PHE A 129 -6.87 6.56 8.42
C PHE A 129 -6.28 5.64 7.35
N ASN A 130 -5.38 6.12 6.49
CA ASN A 130 -4.76 5.32 5.42
C ASN A 130 -3.35 4.84 5.77
N THR A 131 -3.02 4.72 7.05
CA THR A 131 -1.68 4.38 7.51
C THR A 131 -1.70 3.22 8.50
N TRP A 132 -0.83 2.26 8.24
CA TRP A 132 -0.49 1.17 9.13
C TRP A 132 0.91 1.43 9.70
N GLN A 133 1.12 1.07 10.95
CA GLN A 133 2.41 1.19 11.63
C GLN A 133 2.89 -0.17 12.10
N THR A 134 4.21 -0.33 12.10
CA THR A 134 4.91 -1.47 12.67
C THR A 134 6.02 -0.95 13.58
N LYS A 135 6.72 -1.86 14.24
CA LYS A 135 7.93 -1.50 15.01
C LYS A 135 9.01 -0.81 14.16
N HIS A 136 9.14 -1.15 12.88
CA HIS A 136 10.27 -0.74 12.05
C HIS A 136 9.94 0.43 11.10
N PHE A 137 8.68 0.55 10.66
CA PHE A 137 8.25 1.56 9.69
C PHE A 137 6.75 1.83 9.74
N LEU A 138 6.36 2.94 9.13
CA LEU A 138 4.97 3.25 8.77
C LEU A 138 4.76 2.95 7.29
N THR A 139 3.59 2.43 6.94
CA THR A 139 3.15 2.21 5.57
C THR A 139 1.83 2.91 5.36
N ASN A 140 1.81 3.93 4.50
CA ASN A 140 0.55 4.48 4.02
C ASN A 140 0.21 3.89 2.65
N TYR A 141 -1.08 3.91 2.32
CA TYR A 141 -1.57 3.37 1.06
C TYR A 141 -2.49 4.37 0.36
N ARG A 142 -2.48 4.30 -0.97
CA ARG A 142 -3.34 5.10 -1.85
C ARG A 142 -3.56 4.39 -3.18
N VAL A 143 -4.66 4.71 -3.85
CA VAL A 143 -4.89 4.31 -5.23
C VAL A 143 -4.37 5.42 -6.15
N ASN A 144 -3.63 5.07 -7.19
CA ASN A 144 -3.13 6.05 -8.18
C ASN A 144 -4.13 6.25 -9.33
N ASP A 145 -3.81 7.15 -10.25
CA ASP A 145 -4.67 7.46 -11.42
C ASP A 145 -4.83 6.27 -12.38
N ALA A 146 -3.97 5.25 -12.28
CA ALA A 146 -4.06 4.00 -13.03
C ALA A 146 -4.82 2.91 -12.25
N HIS A 147 -5.52 3.27 -11.17
CA HIS A 147 -6.27 2.35 -10.31
C HIS A 147 -5.43 1.29 -9.57
N GLN A 148 -4.11 1.48 -9.53
CA GLN A 148 -3.19 0.58 -8.84
C GLN A 148 -3.01 1.02 -7.38
N LEU A 149 -2.86 0.04 -6.49
CA LEU A 149 -2.59 0.28 -5.08
C LEU A 149 -1.10 0.57 -4.89
N VAL A 150 -0.77 1.73 -4.34
CA VAL A 150 0.60 2.15 -4.03
C VAL A 150 0.81 2.12 -2.53
N LEU A 151 1.77 1.32 -2.08
CA LEU A 151 2.24 1.25 -0.70
C LEU A 151 3.49 2.12 -0.56
N ASN A 152 3.40 3.17 0.24
CA ASN A 152 4.52 4.04 0.53
C ASN A 152 5.02 3.79 1.95
N PHE A 153 6.34 3.72 2.12
CA PHE A 153 6.99 3.32 3.36
C PHE A 153 7.81 4.48 3.92
N LYS A 154 7.68 4.72 5.21
CA LYS A 154 8.48 5.67 5.98
C LYS A 154 9.15 4.92 7.11
N MET A 155 10.48 4.83 7.06
CA MET A 155 11.25 4.11 8.06
C MET A 155 11.40 4.93 9.35
N ASN A 156 11.36 4.25 10.50
CA ASN A 156 11.59 4.88 11.79
C ASN A 156 13.07 5.24 11.94
N VAL A 157 13.37 6.51 12.19
CA VAL A 157 14.73 7.01 12.43
C VAL A 157 15.18 6.69 13.86
N VAL A 158 16.48 6.46 14.05
CA VAL A 158 17.07 6.32 15.40
C VAL A 158 17.36 7.69 16.00
N ASP A 159 17.80 8.64 15.16
CA ASP A 159 18.09 10.00 15.56
C ASP A 159 16.99 10.94 15.05
N ASN A 160 16.26 11.54 15.99
CA ASN A 160 15.15 12.46 15.73
C ASN A 160 15.58 13.76 15.02
N ARG A 161 16.88 13.97 14.80
CA ARG A 161 17.38 15.06 13.95
C ARG A 161 17.07 14.85 12.46
N PHE A 162 16.83 13.60 12.05
CA PHE A 162 16.52 13.28 10.67
C PHE A 162 15.01 13.14 10.50
N GLU A 163 14.47 13.80 9.46
CA GLU A 163 13.11 13.57 9.02
C GLU A 163 13.12 12.68 7.78
N THR A 164 12.35 11.59 7.82
CA THR A 164 12.15 10.70 6.69
C THR A 164 10.82 10.99 6.02
N THR A 165 10.80 10.88 4.69
CA THR A 165 9.59 10.99 3.87
C THR A 165 9.07 9.60 3.51
N TYR A 166 7.82 9.55 3.06
CA TYR A 166 7.25 8.32 2.52
C TYR A 166 7.82 8.05 1.12
N LEU A 167 8.35 6.85 0.91
CA LEU A 167 8.87 6.38 -0.37
C LEU A 167 7.84 5.44 -1.03
N PRO A 168 7.38 5.70 -2.27
CA PRO A 168 6.43 4.85 -2.99
C PRO A 168 7.09 3.56 -3.49
N LEU A 169 7.37 2.63 -2.58
CA LEU A 169 8.20 1.46 -2.89
C LEU A 169 7.47 0.39 -3.69
N ILE A 170 6.21 0.08 -3.38
CA ILE A 170 5.51 -1.08 -3.94
C ILE A 170 4.23 -0.61 -4.63
N VAL A 171 4.05 -1.06 -5.87
CA VAL A 171 2.83 -0.83 -6.65
C VAL A 171 2.21 -2.17 -7.00
N ILE A 172 0.91 -2.30 -6.73
CA ILE A 172 0.14 -3.53 -6.88
C ILE A 172 -0.94 -3.28 -7.94
N ASP A 173 -0.84 -4.03 -9.03
CA ASP A 173 -1.81 -4.08 -10.11
C ASP A 173 -2.72 -5.30 -9.89
N THR A 174 -3.94 -5.05 -9.44
CA THR A 174 -4.92 -6.09 -9.10
C THR A 174 -5.56 -6.72 -10.33
N GLN A 175 -5.57 -6.04 -11.48
CA GLN A 175 -6.10 -6.61 -12.72
C GLN A 175 -5.09 -7.52 -13.39
N ALA A 176 -3.83 -7.07 -13.48
CA ALA A 176 -2.76 -7.87 -14.06
C ALA A 176 -2.22 -8.94 -13.09
N MET A 177 -2.60 -8.88 -11.81
CA MET A 177 -2.02 -9.66 -10.72
C MET A 177 -0.50 -9.51 -10.68
N LYS A 178 -0.02 -8.27 -10.75
CA LYS A 178 1.41 -7.94 -10.78
C LYS A 178 1.81 -7.01 -9.64
N VAL A 179 3.01 -7.24 -9.12
CA VAL A 179 3.64 -6.34 -8.16
C VAL A 179 4.93 -5.81 -8.77
N THR A 180 5.08 -4.49 -8.74
CA THR A 180 6.31 -3.82 -9.12
C THR A 180 6.89 -3.08 -7.92
N VAL A 181 8.21 -2.95 -7.92
CA VAL A 181 8.95 -2.24 -6.88
C VAL A 181 9.72 -1.12 -7.54
N SER A 182 9.66 0.09 -6.98
CA SER A 182 10.35 1.25 -7.54
C SER A 182 11.86 1.17 -7.30
N GLU A 183 12.62 0.88 -8.36
CA GLU A 183 14.09 0.85 -8.32
C GLU A 183 14.67 2.19 -7.83
N LYS A 184 14.10 3.31 -8.30
CA LYS A 184 14.52 4.65 -7.89
C LYS A 184 14.41 4.83 -6.38
N ASP A 185 13.29 4.41 -5.79
CA ASP A 185 13.04 4.61 -4.36
C ASP A 185 13.85 3.61 -3.51
N VAL A 186 14.20 2.44 -4.05
CA VAL A 186 15.17 1.53 -3.41
C VAL A 186 16.58 2.12 -3.41
N LEU A 187 17.00 2.77 -4.51
CA LEU A 187 18.29 3.47 -4.55
C LEU A 187 18.34 4.66 -3.60
N GLU A 188 17.24 5.41 -3.48
CA GLU A 188 17.11 6.48 -2.50
C GLU A 188 17.23 5.94 -1.08
N LEU A 189 16.60 4.79 -0.82
CA LEU A 189 16.68 4.12 0.46
C LEU A 189 18.14 3.68 0.79
N ILE A 190 18.90 3.18 -0.20
CA ILE A 190 20.35 2.91 -0.08
C ILE A 190 21.13 4.19 0.24
N ARG A 191 20.80 5.32 -0.39
CA ARG A 191 21.41 6.63 -0.12
C ARG A 191 21.24 7.04 1.33
N LEU A 192 20.01 7.00 1.84
CA LEU A 192 19.68 7.36 3.22
C LEU A 192 20.45 6.49 4.23
N TRP A 193 20.65 5.21 3.91
CA TRP A 193 21.41 4.27 4.75
C TRP A 193 22.92 4.50 4.73
N HIS A 194 23.53 4.51 3.55
CA HIS A 194 24.99 4.39 3.44
C HIS A 194 25.69 5.74 3.32
N VAL A 195 25.06 6.71 2.66
CA VAL A 195 25.62 8.04 2.43
C VAL A 195 25.26 8.96 3.59
N GLU A 196 23.96 9.11 3.87
CA GLU A 196 23.48 10.04 4.88
C GLU A 196 23.52 9.46 6.30
N LYS A 197 23.66 8.13 6.44
CA LYS A 197 23.74 7.41 7.72
C LYS A 197 22.56 7.71 8.66
N VAL A 198 21.38 7.93 8.07
CA VAL A 198 20.13 8.22 8.79
C VAL A 198 19.68 7.03 9.66
N PHE A 199 20.06 5.83 9.25
CA PHE A 199 19.66 4.58 9.89
C PHE A 199 20.87 3.69 10.17
N SER A 200 20.70 2.76 11.12
CA SER A 200 21.71 1.76 11.46
C SER A 200 21.70 0.54 10.51
N ARG A 201 22.84 -0.17 10.42
CA ARG A 201 22.96 -1.43 9.66
C ARG A 201 21.98 -2.52 10.13
N ASN A 202 21.67 -2.55 11.43
CA ASN A 202 20.75 -3.54 11.98
C ASN A 202 19.30 -3.27 11.52
N GLN A 203 18.89 -2.00 11.45
CA GLN A 203 17.57 -1.63 10.92
C GLN A 203 17.41 -2.03 9.45
N LEU A 204 18.46 -1.85 8.65
CA LEU A 204 18.47 -2.26 7.24
C LEU A 204 18.17 -3.74 7.07
N SER A 205 18.85 -4.59 7.84
CA SER A 205 18.64 -6.05 7.78
C SER A 205 17.21 -6.44 8.16
N LEU A 206 16.65 -5.83 9.20
CA LEU A 206 15.28 -6.07 9.65
C LEU A 206 14.25 -5.61 8.61
N ILE A 207 14.39 -4.39 8.10
CA ILE A 207 13.49 -3.83 7.09
C ILE A 207 13.55 -4.66 5.80
N ASN A 208 14.75 -5.04 5.36
CA ASN A 208 14.89 -5.89 4.17
C ASN A 208 14.20 -7.25 4.36
N TYR A 209 14.29 -7.85 5.55
CA TYR A 209 13.58 -9.08 5.87
C TYR A 209 12.05 -8.88 5.81
N ASP A 210 11.54 -7.82 6.43
CA ASP A 210 10.10 -7.54 6.49
C ASP A 210 9.50 -7.26 5.10
N LEU A 211 10.21 -6.47 4.28
CA LEU A 211 9.80 -6.19 2.90
C LEU A 211 9.83 -7.46 2.04
N ASN A 212 10.82 -8.33 2.22
CA ASN A 212 10.84 -9.63 1.52
C ASN A 212 9.72 -10.57 1.97
N SER A 213 9.34 -10.52 3.25
CA SER A 213 8.18 -11.25 3.78
C SER A 213 6.90 -10.82 3.07
N LEU A 214 6.70 -9.51 2.84
CA LEU A 214 5.59 -9.01 2.02
C LEU A 214 5.64 -9.53 0.58
N LEU A 215 6.78 -9.45 -0.10
CA LEU A 215 6.90 -9.93 -1.48
C LEU A 215 6.64 -11.43 -1.59
N THR A 216 7.09 -12.21 -0.61
CA THR A 216 6.81 -13.65 -0.53
C THR A 216 5.31 -13.92 -0.34
N HIS A 217 4.66 -13.12 0.51
CA HIS A 217 3.23 -13.21 0.75
C HIS A 217 2.41 -12.83 -0.49
N PHE A 218 2.79 -11.79 -1.23
CA PHE A 218 2.13 -11.44 -2.49
C PHE A 218 2.19 -12.60 -3.49
N LYS A 219 3.33 -13.28 -3.62
CA LYS A 219 3.43 -14.51 -4.44
C LYS A 219 2.48 -15.60 -3.97
N SER A 220 2.32 -15.76 -2.65
CA SER A 220 1.39 -16.75 -2.08
C SER A 220 -0.09 -16.43 -2.33
N LEU A 221 -0.42 -15.14 -2.48
CA LEU A 221 -1.74 -14.65 -2.88
C LEU A 221 -1.95 -14.71 -4.40
N GLY A 222 -0.98 -15.21 -5.17
CA GLY A 222 -1.10 -15.38 -6.62
C GLY A 222 -0.57 -14.22 -7.46
N PHE A 223 0.05 -13.19 -6.86
CA PHE A 223 0.68 -12.11 -7.63
C PHE A 223 2.02 -12.54 -8.25
N GLU A 224 2.25 -12.11 -9.49
CA GLU A 224 3.58 -12.12 -10.11
C GLU A 224 4.38 -10.90 -9.61
N VAL A 225 5.38 -11.15 -8.76
CA VAL A 225 6.35 -10.12 -8.37
C VAL A 225 7.41 -10.03 -9.46
N LEU A 226 7.43 -8.91 -10.20
CA LEU A 226 8.41 -8.69 -11.26
C LEU A 226 9.83 -8.60 -10.70
N PRO A 227 10.88 -8.93 -11.51
CA PRO A 227 12.26 -8.76 -11.10
C PRO A 227 12.49 -7.35 -10.53
N ASN A 228 13.11 -7.28 -9.36
CA ASN A 228 13.28 -6.03 -8.66
C ASN A 228 14.45 -6.05 -7.68
N PHE A 229 14.69 -4.90 -7.06
CA PHE A 229 15.84 -4.61 -6.22
C PHE A 229 15.69 -5.08 -4.75
N LEU A 230 14.49 -5.45 -4.32
CA LEU A 230 14.21 -5.88 -2.94
C LEU A 230 14.04 -7.40 -2.80
N ASP A 231 13.56 -8.09 -3.83
CA ASP A 231 13.29 -9.52 -3.78
C ASP A 231 14.59 -10.34 -3.69
N ASN A 232 14.71 -11.12 -2.62
CA ASN A 232 15.85 -12.00 -2.35
C ASN A 232 15.56 -13.48 -2.66
N SER A 233 14.42 -13.81 -3.27
CA SER A 233 14.04 -15.21 -3.51
C SER A 233 14.89 -15.92 -4.57
N ASN A 234 15.54 -15.16 -5.46
CA ASN A 234 16.37 -15.62 -6.57
C ASN A 234 17.80 -15.10 -6.45
N SER A 235 18.71 -15.68 -7.24
CA SER A 235 20.03 -15.09 -7.45
C SER A 235 19.91 -13.72 -8.12
N LEU A 236 20.73 -12.78 -7.66
CA LEU A 236 20.79 -11.43 -8.17
C LEU A 236 21.65 -11.44 -9.44
N LEU A 237 21.04 -11.15 -10.58
CA LEU A 237 21.74 -10.75 -11.79
C LEU A 237 21.04 -9.53 -12.35
N VAL A 238 21.61 -8.35 -12.10
CA VAL A 238 20.98 -7.07 -12.41
C VAL A 238 21.91 -6.22 -13.23
N HIS A 239 21.35 -5.60 -14.28
CA HIS A 239 21.99 -4.55 -15.05
C HIS A 239 21.40 -3.21 -14.64
N LEU A 240 22.24 -2.33 -14.11
CA LEU A 240 21.84 -1.03 -13.57
C LEU A 240 22.58 0.08 -14.30
N THR A 241 21.82 1.02 -14.84
CA THR A 241 22.39 2.24 -15.43
C THR A 241 22.75 3.22 -14.33
N THR A 242 24.05 3.50 -14.13
CA THR A 242 24.45 4.47 -13.12
C THR A 242 24.26 5.91 -13.61
N GLN A 243 23.78 6.76 -12.70
CA GLN A 243 23.70 8.21 -12.90
C GLN A 243 24.94 8.92 -12.32
N VAL A 244 25.87 8.17 -11.73
CA VAL A 244 27.08 8.65 -11.09
C VAL A 244 28.21 8.71 -12.12
N THR A 245 28.94 9.83 -12.16
CA THR A 245 30.22 9.88 -12.88
C THR A 245 31.26 9.16 -12.03
N ILE A 246 31.65 7.95 -12.43
CA ILE A 246 32.67 7.17 -11.72
C ILE A 246 34.02 7.87 -11.91
N SER A 247 34.49 8.54 -10.85
CA SER A 247 35.75 9.25 -10.84
C SER A 247 36.91 8.33 -10.45
N THR A 248 38.14 8.76 -10.73
CA THR A 248 39.35 8.05 -10.27
C THR A 248 39.37 7.87 -8.76
N TYR A 249 38.86 8.86 -8.01
CA TYR A 249 38.74 8.76 -6.55
C TYR A 249 37.87 7.58 -6.10
N ILE A 250 36.72 7.34 -6.75
CA ILE A 250 35.85 6.19 -6.43
C ILE A 250 36.58 4.87 -6.74
N LEU A 251 37.28 4.80 -7.87
CA LEU A 251 38.05 3.62 -8.25
C LEU A 251 39.20 3.34 -7.27
N ASP A 252 39.90 4.38 -6.82
CA ASP A 252 41.01 4.26 -5.87
C ASP A 252 40.53 3.74 -4.51
N GLU A 253 39.41 4.24 -3.97
CA GLU A 253 38.84 3.76 -2.70
C GLU A 253 38.41 2.28 -2.77
N ILE A 254 37.80 1.87 -3.90
CA ILE A 254 37.44 0.47 -4.14
C ILE A 254 38.71 -0.38 -4.25
N PHE A 255 39.72 0.08 -4.99
CA PHE A 255 41.00 -0.62 -5.13
C PHE A 255 41.69 -0.81 -3.78
N ILE A 256 41.76 0.23 -2.94
CA ILE A 256 42.33 0.14 -1.59
C ILE A 256 41.57 -0.89 -0.76
N THR A 257 40.24 -0.83 -0.74
CA THR A 257 39.41 -1.76 0.04
C THR A 257 39.58 -3.21 -0.41
N THR A 258 39.65 -3.45 -1.72
CA THR A 258 39.86 -4.80 -2.28
C THR A 258 41.27 -5.33 -2.05
N MET A 259 42.28 -4.46 -1.92
CA MET A 259 43.64 -4.88 -1.54
C MET A 259 43.78 -5.23 -0.06
N GLU A 260 42.93 -4.69 0.81
CA GLU A 260 42.93 -4.99 2.24
C GLU A 260 42.28 -6.34 2.59
N ASP A 261 41.46 -6.89 1.69
CA ASP A 261 40.73 -8.15 1.88
C ASP A 261 41.19 -9.21 0.87
N ALA A 262 41.77 -10.30 1.36
CA ALA A 262 42.33 -11.35 0.52
C ALA A 262 41.28 -12.14 -0.29
N ASP A 263 40.00 -12.04 0.06
CA ASP A 263 38.92 -12.70 -0.66
C ASP A 263 38.37 -11.86 -1.83
N TYR A 264 38.87 -10.64 -2.05
CA TYR A 264 38.45 -9.73 -3.11
C TYR A 264 39.55 -9.52 -4.16
N GLU A 265 39.15 -9.33 -5.41
CA GLU A 265 40.06 -9.00 -6.49
C GLU A 265 39.50 -7.83 -7.31
N PHE A 266 40.37 -6.91 -7.73
CA PHE A 266 40.03 -5.77 -8.58
C PHE A 266 40.78 -5.89 -9.90
N GLU A 267 40.06 -6.28 -10.94
CA GLU A 267 40.60 -6.54 -12.27
C GLU A 267 40.24 -5.43 -13.25
N LYS A 268 41.20 -5.12 -14.12
CA LYS A 268 41.00 -4.25 -15.29
C LYS A 268 41.36 -5.06 -16.54
N ASP A 269 40.34 -5.53 -17.24
CA ASP A 269 40.49 -6.43 -18.39
C ASP A 269 41.00 -5.71 -19.64
N GLU A 270 40.27 -4.67 -20.07
CA GLU A 270 40.49 -3.89 -21.29
C GLU A 270 40.55 -2.38 -20.97
N ASP A 271 40.80 -1.51 -21.94
CA ASP A 271 40.80 -0.06 -21.72
C ASP A 271 39.46 0.37 -21.12
N GLN A 272 39.47 0.67 -19.81
CA GLN A 272 38.33 1.19 -19.02
C GLN A 272 37.20 0.20 -18.67
N LYS A 273 37.40 -1.11 -18.85
CA LYS A 273 36.51 -2.14 -18.31
C LYS A 273 37.03 -2.65 -16.98
N TYR A 274 36.17 -2.65 -15.96
CA TYR A 274 36.51 -3.02 -14.59
C TYR A 274 35.64 -4.17 -14.11
N THR A 275 36.26 -5.12 -13.43
CA THR A 275 35.59 -6.24 -12.77
C THR A 275 36.07 -6.32 -11.34
N ILE A 276 35.13 -6.32 -10.41
CA ILE A 276 35.38 -6.45 -8.97
C ILE A 276 34.86 -7.83 -8.58
N LEU A 277 35.77 -8.75 -8.29
CA LEU A 277 35.43 -10.07 -7.76
C LEU A 277 35.38 -9.97 -6.25
N LEU A 278 34.29 -10.49 -5.69
CA LEU A 278 34.01 -10.49 -4.28
C LEU A 278 34.02 -11.94 -3.76
N ASN A 279 33.99 -12.07 -2.44
CA ASN A 279 33.93 -13.39 -1.82
C ASN A 279 32.77 -14.23 -2.37
N GLN A 280 33.02 -15.54 -2.46
CA GLN A 280 32.05 -16.53 -2.97
C GLN A 280 31.69 -16.33 -4.45
N ASN A 281 32.62 -15.79 -5.24
CA ASN A 281 32.52 -15.56 -6.68
C ASN A 281 31.37 -14.62 -7.06
N GLN A 282 30.98 -13.71 -6.17
CA GLN A 282 30.07 -12.62 -6.52
C GLN A 282 30.88 -11.56 -7.28
N SER A 283 30.23 -10.75 -8.11
CA SER A 283 30.96 -9.75 -8.90
C SER A 283 30.17 -8.48 -9.18
N VAL A 284 30.92 -7.40 -9.38
CA VAL A 284 30.41 -6.15 -9.98
C VAL A 284 31.31 -5.79 -11.16
N SER A 285 30.74 -5.63 -12.34
CA SER A 285 31.48 -5.20 -13.53
C SER A 285 30.85 -3.97 -14.19
N PHE A 286 31.68 -3.14 -14.80
CA PHE A 286 31.24 -1.96 -15.55
C PHE A 286 32.27 -1.55 -16.60
N ASP A 287 31.80 -0.82 -17.60
CA ASP A 287 32.61 -0.31 -18.71
C ASP A 287 32.45 1.22 -18.79
N LEU A 288 33.53 1.96 -18.51
CA LEU A 288 33.48 3.44 -18.55
C LEU A 288 33.48 3.99 -19.98
N ASN A 289 33.70 3.17 -21.01
CA ASN A 289 33.53 3.60 -22.40
C ASN A 289 32.05 3.66 -22.82
N GLN A 290 31.16 3.01 -22.07
CA GLN A 290 29.73 3.03 -22.33
C GLN A 290 29.09 4.26 -21.70
N THR A 291 28.27 4.97 -22.48
CA THR A 291 27.48 6.10 -21.99
C THR A 291 25.99 5.84 -22.28
N PRO A 292 25.13 5.72 -21.26
CA PRO A 292 25.46 5.76 -19.84
C PRO A 292 26.23 4.51 -19.38
N VAL A 293 26.98 4.61 -18.28
CA VAL A 293 27.72 3.46 -17.73
C VAL A 293 26.72 2.44 -17.17
N MET A 294 26.88 1.19 -17.58
CA MET A 294 26.05 0.07 -17.12
C MET A 294 26.86 -0.79 -16.14
N LEU A 295 26.33 -0.93 -14.92
CA LEU A 295 26.83 -1.84 -13.90
C LEU A 295 26.13 -3.17 -14.05
N THR A 296 26.88 -4.26 -14.00
CA THR A 296 26.35 -5.62 -13.87
C THR A 296 26.71 -6.13 -12.49
N ILE A 297 25.71 -6.48 -11.69
CA ILE A 297 25.86 -7.00 -10.33
C ILE A 297 25.37 -8.44 -10.34
N ASP A 298 26.26 -9.35 -9.95
CA ASP A 298 26.01 -10.79 -9.95
C ASP A 298 26.30 -11.37 -8.56
N SER A 299 25.27 -11.90 -7.90
CA SER A 299 25.43 -12.62 -6.63
C SER A 299 25.73 -14.11 -6.82
N ASN A 300 26.04 -14.53 -8.05
CA ASN A 300 26.29 -15.90 -8.47
C ASN A 300 25.08 -16.78 -8.13
N THR A 301 25.23 -17.72 -7.19
CA THR A 301 24.14 -18.62 -6.77
C THR A 301 23.41 -18.12 -5.53
N ARG A 302 23.84 -17.01 -4.92
CA ARG A 302 23.29 -16.54 -3.65
C ARG A 302 21.98 -15.79 -3.85
N LYS A 303 20.97 -16.21 -3.11
CA LYS A 303 19.68 -15.54 -2.98
C LYS A 303 19.83 -14.22 -2.24
N ARG A 304 19.75 -13.10 -2.97
CA ARG A 304 20.12 -11.79 -2.45
C ARG A 304 19.39 -10.68 -3.20
N SER A 305 18.97 -9.65 -2.47
CA SER A 305 18.43 -8.42 -3.06
C SER A 305 19.55 -7.41 -3.32
N ILE A 306 19.31 -6.39 -4.16
CA ILE A 306 20.30 -5.31 -4.36
C ILE A 306 20.63 -4.65 -3.01
N LEU A 307 19.60 -4.52 -2.17
CA LEU A 307 19.71 -3.87 -0.89
C LEU A 307 20.63 -4.66 0.06
N ASP A 308 20.43 -5.98 0.13
CA ASP A 308 21.29 -6.86 0.91
C ASP A 308 22.73 -6.92 0.35
N PHE A 309 22.89 -6.87 -0.97
CA PHE A 309 24.20 -6.81 -1.62
C PHE A 309 25.01 -5.59 -1.16
N PHE A 310 24.45 -4.39 -1.26
CA PHE A 310 25.14 -3.17 -0.82
C PHE A 310 25.27 -3.04 0.69
N THR A 311 24.43 -3.74 1.47
CA THR A 311 24.62 -3.89 2.92
C THR A 311 25.94 -4.60 3.23
N HIS A 312 26.28 -5.63 2.45
CA HIS A 312 27.50 -6.43 2.63
C HIS A 312 28.73 -5.81 1.99
N TYR A 313 28.56 -5.09 0.87
CA TYR A 313 29.63 -4.41 0.15
C TYR A 313 29.41 -2.89 0.12
N PRO A 314 29.43 -2.22 1.29
CA PRO A 314 29.10 -0.79 1.38
C PRO A 314 30.08 0.10 0.61
N PHE A 315 31.33 -0.35 0.40
CA PHE A 315 32.34 0.38 -0.37
C PHE A 315 32.00 0.49 -1.87
N LEU A 316 31.03 -0.31 -2.37
CA LEU A 316 30.55 -0.26 -3.75
C LEU A 316 29.36 0.70 -3.95
N VAL A 317 28.74 1.19 -2.87
CA VAL A 317 27.60 2.14 -2.95
C VAL A 317 27.91 3.40 -3.76
N PRO A 318 29.12 4.00 -3.71
CA PRO A 318 29.46 5.15 -4.53
C PRO A 318 29.32 4.92 -6.05
N LEU A 319 29.26 3.67 -6.53
CA LEU A 319 29.04 3.36 -7.95
C LEU A 319 27.60 3.63 -8.40
N ILE A 320 26.63 3.55 -7.48
CA ILE A 320 25.20 3.60 -7.80
C ILE A 320 24.49 4.84 -7.25
N VAL A 321 25.03 5.45 -6.21
CA VAL A 321 24.43 6.60 -5.53
C VAL A 321 25.45 7.72 -5.39
N LYS A 322 25.05 8.95 -5.74
CA LYS A 322 25.89 10.13 -5.54
C LYS A 322 26.00 10.46 -4.06
N ALA A 323 27.22 10.62 -3.56
CA ALA A 323 27.46 11.41 -2.35
C ALA A 323 26.98 12.85 -2.63
N SER A 324 26.25 13.41 -1.68
CA SER A 324 25.66 14.76 -1.79
C SER A 324 26.73 15.85 -1.74
#